data_AF-A0A3A4WCS4-F1
#
_entry.id   AF-A0A3A4WCS4-F1
#
_cell.length_a   1.000
_cell.length_b   1.000
_cell.length_c   1.000
_cell.angle_alpha   90.00
_cell.angle_beta   90.00
_cell.angle_gamma   90.00
#
_symmetry.space_group_name_H-M   'P 1'
#
loop_
_entity.id
_entity.type
_entity.pdbx_description
1 polymer ?
#
loop_
_entity_poly.entity_id
_entity_poly.type
_entity_poly.pdbx_seq_one_letter_code
_entity_poly.pdbx_strand_id
1 'polypeptide(L)' 'MSVLMKNEICPFVQEPFNDCYCYNLTSRYISSAIYYCANHYTMCEVYKSNMPDHDVMTDKKSDN' A
#
# COMPACT_ATOMS: atom_id res chain seq x y z
N MET A 1 -7.80 6.46 -21.56
CA MET A 1 -8.16 5.70 -20.35
C MET A 1 -6.85 5.19 -19.77
N SER A 2 -6.36 5.83 -18.70
CA SER A 2 -5.03 5.57 -18.16
C SER A 2 -5.05 4.29 -17.34
N VAL A 3 -4.36 3.26 -17.82
CA VAL A 3 -4.15 2.01 -17.09
C VAL A 3 -3.07 2.31 -16.03
N LEU A 4 -3.47 2.40 -14.77
CA LEU A 4 -2.55 2.50 -13.63
C LEU A 4 -1.63 1.27 -13.66
N MET A 5 -0.33 1.54 -13.80
CA MET A 5 0.70 0.51 -13.86
C MET A 5 0.62 -0.36 -12.61
N LYS A 6 0.71 -1.67 -12.82
CA LYS A 6 0.33 -2.74 -11.89
C LYS A 6 1.21 -2.86 -10.62
N ASN A 7 2.05 -1.87 -10.32
CA ASN A 7 3.18 -2.03 -9.41
C ASN A 7 3.43 -0.90 -8.40
N GLU A 8 2.56 0.11 -8.30
CA GLU A 8 2.80 1.25 -7.39
C GLU A 8 1.70 1.43 -6.33
N ILE A 9 0.51 0.89 -6.51
CA ILE A 9 -0.59 1.07 -5.55
C ILE A 9 -0.65 -0.11 -4.57
N CYS A 10 -0.98 0.19 -3.30
CA CYS A 10 -1.20 -0.83 -2.28
C CYS A 10 -2.23 -1.88 -2.75
N PRO A 11 -1.92 -3.19 -2.65
CA PRO A 11 -2.87 -4.23 -3.08
C PRO A 11 -4.16 -4.23 -2.25
N PHE A 12 -4.09 -3.79 -0.99
CA PHE A 12 -5.27 -3.65 -0.12
C PHE A 12 -6.18 -2.48 -0.50
N VAL A 13 -5.85 -1.66 -1.51
CA VAL A 13 -6.82 -0.70 -2.09
C VAL A 13 -7.87 -1.44 -2.92
N GLN A 14 -7.47 -2.52 -3.61
CA GLN A 14 -8.40 -3.33 -4.39
C GLN A 14 -9.28 -4.18 -3.50
N GLU A 15 -8.71 -4.73 -2.43
CA GLU A 15 -9.41 -5.53 -1.44
C GLU A 15 -9.09 -5.03 -0.02
N PRO A 16 -9.76 -3.96 0.44
CA PRO A 16 -9.54 -3.40 1.77
C PRO A 16 -10.21 -4.26 2.84
N PHE A 17 -9.56 -4.36 4.00
CA PHE A 17 -10.09 -5.01 5.21
C PHE A 17 -10.37 -3.97 6.30
N ASN A 18 -11.18 -4.34 7.29
CA ASN A 18 -11.74 -3.41 8.29
C ASN A 18 -10.69 -2.56 9.02
N ASP A 19 -9.50 -3.10 9.27
CA ASP A 19 -8.41 -2.42 9.97
C ASP A 19 -7.40 -1.71 9.04
N CYS A 20 -7.74 -1.57 7.75
CA CYS A 20 -6.89 -0.87 6.78
C CYS A 20 -7.19 0.62 6.70
N TYR A 21 -6.15 1.45 6.58
CA TYR A 21 -6.31 2.89 6.33
C TYR A 21 -7.11 3.18 5.05
N CYS A 22 -6.99 2.32 4.03
CA CYS A 22 -7.74 2.48 2.79
C CYS A 22 -9.24 2.10 2.94
N TYR A 23 -9.65 1.42 4.03
CA TYR A 23 -11.05 1.11 4.36
C TYR A 23 -11.74 2.23 5.12
N ASN A 24 -11.11 2.74 6.18
CA ASN A 24 -11.70 3.73 7.09
C ASN A 24 -11.06 5.12 6.95
N LEU A 25 -11.42 5.81 5.87
CA LEU A 25 -10.88 7.13 5.47
C LEU A 25 -11.41 8.29 6.34
N THR A 26 -11.20 8.21 7.66
CA THR A 26 -11.45 9.37 8.54
C THR A 26 -10.40 10.46 8.34
N SER A 27 -10.68 11.69 8.78
CA SER A 27 -9.71 12.80 8.74
C SER A 27 -8.39 12.48 9.47
N ARG A 28 -8.40 11.55 10.43
CA ARG A 28 -7.20 11.04 11.11
C ARG A 28 -6.35 10.14 10.21
N TYR A 29 -6.97 9.35 9.34
CA TYR A 29 -6.28 8.33 8.54
C TYR A 29 -6.14 8.71 7.06
N ILE A 30 -6.84 9.74 6.58
CA ILE A 30 -6.82 10.16 5.16
C ILE A 30 -5.40 10.46 4.66
N SER A 31 -4.59 11.18 5.45
CA SER A 31 -3.22 11.52 5.09
C SER A 31 -2.33 10.28 5.01
N SER A 32 -2.49 9.36 5.97
CA SER A 32 -1.78 8.07 5.97
C SER A 32 -2.22 7.18 4.82
N ALA A 33 -3.52 7.15 4.52
CA ALA A 33 -4.07 6.38 3.40
C ALA A 33 -3.55 6.91 2.06
N ILE A 34 -3.54 8.23 1.84
CA ILE A 34 -3.00 8.81 0.61
C ILE A 34 -1.50 8.48 0.49
N TYR A 35 -0.72 8.71 1.55
CA TYR A 35 0.73 8.49 1.51
C TYR A 35 1.07 7.01 1.28
N TYR A 36 0.55 6.13 2.13
CA TYR A 36 0.87 4.70 2.09
C TYR A 36 0.17 3.99 0.93
N CYS A 37 -1.14 4.20 0.73
CA CYS A 37 -1.88 3.44 -0.28
C CYS A 37 -1.48 3.84 -1.72
N ALA A 38 -0.92 5.04 -1.96
CA ALA A 38 -0.57 5.51 -3.30
C ALA A 38 0.78 5.01 -3.84
N ASN A 39 1.85 4.99 -3.04
CA ASN A 39 3.16 4.44 -3.46
C ASN A 39 4.10 4.02 -2.33
N HIS A 40 3.66 4.09 -1.06
CA HIS A 40 4.54 3.87 0.09
C HIS A 40 4.03 2.70 0.96
N TYR A 41 3.28 1.76 0.37
CA TYR A 41 2.60 0.70 1.12
C TYR A 41 3.58 -0.26 1.79
N THR A 42 4.77 -0.45 1.23
CA THR A 42 5.88 -1.21 1.83
C THR A 42 6.34 -0.63 3.17
N MET A 43 6.11 0.67 3.42
CA MET A 43 6.41 1.33 4.70
C MET A 43 5.22 1.31 5.67
N CYS A 44 4.03 0.90 5.22
CA CYS A 44 2.84 0.87 6.05
C CYS A 44 2.90 -0.31 7.04
N GLU A 45 2.82 -0.02 8.34
CA GLU A 45 2.78 -1.03 9.41
C GLU A 45 1.62 -2.02 9.19
N VAL A 46 0.43 -1.51 8.84
CA VAL A 46 -0.75 -2.33 8.56
C VAL A 46 -0.51 -3.28 7.39
N TYR A 47 0.20 -2.82 6.36
CA TYR A 47 0.56 -3.67 5.23
C TYR A 47 1.53 -4.76 5.67
N LYS A 48 2.61 -4.40 6.37
CA LYS A 48 3.63 -5.35 6.85
C LYS A 48 3.05 -6.42 7.78
N SER A 49 2.14 -6.06 8.67
CA SER A 49 1.52 -7.01 9.61
C SER A 49 0.51 -7.96 8.95
N ASN A 50 -0.04 -7.59 7.80
CA ASN A 50 -1.06 -8.38 7.09
C ASN A 50 -0.54 -8.95 5.76
N MET A 51 0.74 -8.76 5.44
CA MET A 51 1.35 -9.36 4.25
C MET A 51 1.50 -10.86 4.51
N PRO A 52 0.87 -11.74 3.71
CA PRO A 52 1.17 -13.16 3.78
C PRO A 52 2.65 -13.35 3.41
N ASP A 53 3.34 -14.24 4.13
CA ASP A 53 4.79 -14.53 4.10
C ASP A 53 5.34 -15.03 2.74
N HIS A 54 4.73 -14.70 1.62
CA HIS A 54 5.17 -15.11 0.29
C HIS A 54 5.51 -13.88 -0.57
N ASP A 55 6.81 -13.76 -0.84
CA ASP A 55 7.46 -12.85 -1.79
C ASP A 55 7.63 -11.40 -1.34
N VAL A 56 8.70 -11.23 -0.55
CA VAL A 56 9.53 -10.02 -0.50
C VAL A 56 9.85 -9.57 -1.95
N MET A 57 9.05 -8.65 -2.49
CA MET A 57 9.47 -7.85 -3.64
C MET A 57 10.49 -6.84 -3.11
N THR A 58 11.75 -7.28 -3.09
CA THR A 58 12.89 -6.39 -2.93
C THR A 58 12.88 -5.41 -4.10
N ASP A 59 12.48 -4.17 -3.83
CA ASP A 59 12.86 -3.04 -4.66
C ASP A 59 14.39 -2.95 -4.61
N LYS A 60 15.05 -3.65 -5.54
CA LYS A 60 16.39 -3.29 -5.97
C LYS A 60 16.29 -1.90 -6.57
N LYS A 61 16.51 -0.88 -5.74
CA LYS A 61 16.97 0.41 -6.25
C LYS A 61 18.40 0.22 -6.75
N SER A 62 18.51 -0.21 -8.01
CA SER A 62 19.71 -0.12 -8.82
C SER A 62 19.79 1.32 -9.32
N ASP A 63 20.69 2.12 -8.75
CA ASP A 63 21.28 3.25 -9.47
C ASP A 63 22.69 3.52 -8.93
N ASN A 64 23.64 3.02 -9.73
CA ASN A 64 25.04 3.42 -9.94
C ASN A 64 26.10 3.19 -8.84
#